data_AF-A0A7S3FFL0-F1
#
_entry.id   AF-A0A7S3FFL0-F1
#
_cell.length_a   1.000
_cell.length_b   1.000
_cell.length_c   1.000
_cell.angle_alpha   90.00
_cell.angle_beta   90.00
_cell.angle_gamma   90.00
#
_symmetry.space_group_name_H-M   'P 1'
#
loop_
_entity.id
_entity.type
_entity.pdbx_description
1 polymer ?
#
loop_
_entity_poly.entity_id
_entity_poly.type
_entity_poly.pdbx_seq_one_letter_code
_entity_poly.pdbx_strand_id
1 'polypeptide(L)'
;DGDPTILHLIAAIENTARNLPSMKLRVPPGWIAVMDELNKLMSAEQPRLHLSRTELIEIARRCGLPHKQAKMPLEREVDVMLGFLHSLGAVLWFDLPRLRELVVIDTQWVIDGISRIIREFK
;
A
#
# COMPACT_ATOMS: atom_id res chain seq x y z
N ASP A 1 19.02 25.26 15.53
CA ASP A 1 19.64 25.31 14.20
C ASP A 1 20.12 23.92 13.80
N GLY A 2 19.52 23.36 12.75
CA GLY A 2 19.85 22.01 12.26
C GLY A 2 21.12 22.01 11.41
N ASP A 3 21.83 20.88 11.38
CA ASP A 3 23.02 20.67 10.56
C ASP A 3 22.70 21.01 9.08
N PRO A 4 23.46 21.92 8.44
CA PRO A 4 23.26 22.30 7.04
C PRO A 4 23.23 21.12 6.07
N THR A 5 23.96 20.05 6.39
CA THR A 5 24.04 18.82 5.61
C THR A 5 22.71 18.05 5.65
N ILE A 6 22.07 18.01 6.83
CA ILE A 6 20.76 17.36 7.00
C ILE A 6 19.70 18.12 6.21
N LEU A 7 19.72 19.46 6.24
CA LEU A 7 18.79 20.28 5.47
C LEU A 7 18.96 20.06 3.96
N HIS A 8 20.20 19.92 3.48
CA HIS A 8 20.47 19.61 2.08
C HIS A 8 19.92 18.24 1.68
N LEU A 9 20.09 17.23 2.54
CA LEU A 9 19.56 15.89 2.29
C LEU A 9 18.03 15.89 2.24
N ILE A 10 17.36 16.58 3.15
CA ILE A 10 15.89 16.73 3.14
C ILE A 10 15.43 17.35 1.82
N ALA A 11 16.04 18.46 1.40
CA ALA A 11 15.69 19.13 0.15
C ALA A 11 15.90 18.21 -1.08
N ALA A 12 16.97 17.43 -1.09
CA ALA A 12 17.24 16.46 -2.14
C ALA A 12 16.20 15.33 -2.19
N ILE A 13 15.80 14.80 -1.02
CA ILE A 13 14.75 13.78 -0.90
C ILE A 13 13.42 14.35 -1.41
N GLU A 14 13.02 15.54 -0.96
CA GLU A 14 11.77 16.16 -1.40
C GLU A 14 11.75 16.40 -2.92
N ASN A 15 12.83 16.95 -3.46
CA ASN A 15 12.92 17.20 -4.90
C ASN A 15 12.86 15.90 -5.69
N THR A 16 13.53 14.85 -5.23
CA THR A 16 13.49 13.53 -5.88
C THR A 16 12.07 12.96 -5.82
N ALA A 17 11.44 12.97 -4.65
CA ALA A 17 10.09 12.46 -4.43
C ALA A 17 9.07 13.14 -5.34
N ARG A 18 9.08 14.48 -5.42
CA ARG A 18 8.16 15.26 -6.28
C ARG A 18 8.30 14.93 -7.77
N ASN A 19 9.48 14.48 -8.20
CA ASN A 19 9.77 14.18 -9.59
C ASN A 19 9.54 12.70 -9.97
N LEU A 20 9.17 11.84 -9.01
CA LEU A 20 8.87 10.44 -9.30
C LEU A 20 7.71 10.30 -10.30
N PRO A 21 7.74 9.31 -11.21
CA PRO A 21 6.64 9.08 -12.15
C PRO A 21 5.29 8.88 -11.47
N SER A 22 5.29 8.25 -10.28
CA SER A 22 4.09 8.00 -9.48
C SER A 22 3.39 9.27 -9.00
N MET A 23 4.13 10.35 -8.74
CA MET A 23 3.54 11.64 -8.32
C MET A 23 2.76 12.35 -9.42
N LYS A 24 2.97 11.94 -10.69
CA LYS A 24 2.25 12.50 -11.84
C LYS A 24 0.97 11.72 -12.16
N LEU A 25 0.76 10.57 -11.50
CA LEU A 25 -0.40 9.72 -11.74
C LEU A 25 -1.62 10.30 -11.00
N ARG A 26 -2.72 10.43 -11.74
CA ARG A 26 -4.02 10.76 -11.15
C ARG A 26 -4.66 9.47 -10.67
N VAL A 27 -4.81 9.32 -9.36
CA VAL A 27 -5.53 8.20 -8.74
C VAL A 27 -6.89 8.66 -8.24
N PRO A 28 -7.90 7.77 -8.23
CA PRO A 28 -9.19 8.07 -7.61
C PRO A 28 -9.04 8.43 -6.12
N PRO A 29 -9.77 9.43 -5.61
CA PRO A 29 -9.72 9.79 -4.18
C PRO A 29 -10.06 8.62 -3.25
N GLY A 30 -10.93 7.71 -3.69
CA GLY A 30 -11.26 6.49 -2.93
C GLY A 30 -10.06 5.59 -2.68
N TRP A 31 -9.06 5.58 -3.56
CA TRP A 31 -7.83 4.79 -3.34
C TRP A 31 -6.99 5.39 -2.21
N ILE A 32 -6.93 6.72 -2.13
CA ILE A 32 -6.27 7.43 -1.02
C ILE A 32 -7.00 7.13 0.29
N ALA A 33 -8.34 7.22 0.28
CA ALA A 33 -9.14 6.90 1.46
C ALA A 33 -8.96 5.44 1.92
N VAL A 34 -8.82 4.49 0.99
CA VAL A 34 -8.47 3.10 1.36
C VAL A 34 -7.09 3.05 2.01
N MET A 35 -6.07 3.68 1.43
CA MET A 35 -4.73 3.72 2.05
C MET A 35 -4.77 4.30 3.47
N ASP A 36 -5.53 5.37 3.69
CA ASP A 36 -5.69 5.95 5.03
C ASP A 36 -6.32 4.95 6.02
N GLU A 37 -7.34 4.19 5.59
CA GLU A 37 -7.91 3.12 6.42
C GLU A 37 -6.90 1.99 6.69
N LEU A 38 -6.09 1.59 5.70
CA LEU A 38 -5.03 0.60 5.93
C LEU A 38 -3.98 1.10 6.92
N ASN A 39 -3.57 2.36 6.82
CA ASN A 39 -2.64 2.99 7.76
C ASN A 39 -3.19 3.03 9.19
N LYS A 40 -4.48 3.28 9.36
CA LYS A 40 -5.15 3.21 10.68
C LYS A 40 -5.11 1.79 11.24
N LEU A 41 -5.35 0.76 10.41
CA LEU A 41 -5.28 -0.64 10.82
C LEU A 41 -3.86 -1.06 11.25
N MET A 42 -2.83 -0.51 10.60
CA MET A 42 -1.43 -0.74 10.98
C MET A 42 -1.00 0.01 12.23
N SER A 43 -1.64 1.16 12.53
CA SER A 43 -1.29 2.02 13.66
C SER A 43 -2.18 1.83 14.88
N ALA A 44 -3.09 0.85 14.85
CA ALA A 44 -3.97 0.52 15.97
C ALA A 44 -3.20 -0.11 17.14
N GLU A 45 -3.78 -0.10 18.34
CA GLU A 45 -3.21 -0.79 19.53
C GLU A 45 -2.93 -2.27 19.26
N GLN A 46 -3.79 -2.91 18.46
CA GLN A 46 -3.59 -4.24 17.91
C GLN A 46 -3.43 -4.11 16.40
N PRO A 47 -2.19 -3.95 15.90
CA PRO A 47 -1.95 -3.68 14.49
C PRO A 47 -2.28 -4.91 13.64
N ARG A 48 -2.95 -4.69 12.52
CA ARG A 48 -3.17 -5.75 11.53
C ARG A 48 -2.03 -5.76 10.52
N LEU A 49 -1.52 -6.96 10.26
CA LEU A 49 -0.41 -7.19 9.34
C LEU A 49 -0.91 -7.51 7.92
N HIS A 50 -2.09 -8.15 7.84
CA HIS A 50 -2.72 -8.55 6.60
C HIS A 50 -4.25 -8.56 6.69
N LEU A 51 -4.89 -8.57 5.53
CA LEU A 51 -6.33 -8.65 5.32
C LEU A 51 -6.64 -9.74 4.29
N SER A 52 -7.85 -10.27 4.35
CA SER A 52 -8.42 -11.00 3.21
C SER A 52 -8.85 -10.02 2.12
N ARG A 53 -8.92 -10.50 0.87
CA ARG A 53 -9.43 -9.70 -0.24
C ARG A 53 -10.88 -9.28 -0.03
N THR A 54 -11.72 -10.14 0.56
CA THR A 54 -13.10 -9.81 0.93
C THR A 54 -13.18 -8.66 1.94
N GLU A 55 -12.37 -8.68 3.00
CA GLU A 55 -12.32 -7.56 3.96
C GLU A 55 -11.90 -6.25 3.29
N LEU A 56 -10.94 -6.31 2.37
CA LEU A 56 -10.51 -5.13 1.63
C LEU A 56 -11.61 -4.59 0.70
N ILE A 57 -12.37 -5.46 0.03
CA ILE A 57 -13.52 -5.06 -0.80
C ILE A 57 -14.55 -4.31 0.05
N GLU A 58 -14.80 -4.75 1.28
CA GLU A 58 -15.70 -4.07 2.21
C GLU A 58 -15.16 -2.68 2.63
N ILE A 59 -13.86 -2.57 2.89
CA ILE A 59 -13.21 -1.27 3.17
C ILE A 59 -13.35 -0.36 1.95
N ALA A 60 -12.98 -0.84 0.76
CA ALA A 60 -13.06 -0.11 -0.49
C ALA A 60 -14.46 0.44 -0.76
N ARG A 61 -15.50 -0.37 -0.51
CA ARG A 61 -16.89 0.06 -0.63
C ARG A 61 -17.22 1.23 0.29
N ARG A 62 -16.79 1.18 1.56
CA ARG A 62 -16.98 2.27 2.53
C ARG A 62 -16.20 3.53 2.14
N CYS A 63 -15.05 3.37 1.49
CA CYS A 63 -14.23 4.45 0.96
C CYS A 63 -14.77 5.03 -0.37
N GLY A 64 -15.95 4.59 -0.83
CA GLY A 64 -16.63 5.16 -2.00
C GLY A 64 -16.24 4.53 -3.34
N LEU A 65 -15.66 3.32 -3.34
CA LEU A 65 -15.46 2.53 -4.55
C LEU A 65 -16.70 1.67 -4.86
N PRO A 66 -16.97 1.35 -6.14
CA PRO A 66 -16.22 1.75 -7.32
C PRO A 66 -16.46 3.23 -7.66
N HIS A 67 -15.45 3.92 -8.17
CA HIS A 67 -15.66 5.30 -8.60
C HIS A 67 -16.51 5.33 -9.87
N LYS A 68 -17.45 6.28 -9.97
CA LYS A 68 -18.45 6.31 -11.07
C LYS A 68 -17.82 6.29 -12.47
N GLN A 69 -16.66 6.91 -12.62
CA GLN A 69 -15.93 7.02 -13.88
C GLN A 69 -15.13 5.75 -14.24
N ALA A 70 -14.95 4.82 -13.29
CA ALA A 70 -14.16 3.61 -13.50
C ALA A 70 -14.74 2.72 -14.59
N LYS A 71 -16.08 2.75 -14.73
CA LYS A 71 -16.86 1.88 -15.62
C LYS A 71 -16.44 0.40 -15.48
N MET A 72 -16.11 -0.02 -14.26
CA MET A 72 -15.73 -1.39 -13.93
C MET A 72 -16.35 -1.83 -12.59
N PRO A 73 -16.49 -3.15 -12.35
CA PRO A 73 -16.97 -3.67 -11.07
C PRO A 73 -16.03 -3.32 -9.91
N LEU A 74 -16.57 -3.24 -8.69
CA LEU A 74 -15.83 -2.94 -7.47
C LEU A 74 -14.59 -3.82 -7.31
N GLU A 75 -14.78 -5.13 -7.45
CA GLU A 75 -13.73 -6.14 -7.26
C GLU A 75 -12.59 -5.92 -8.25
N ARG A 76 -12.93 -5.55 -9.50
CA ARG A 76 -11.93 -5.28 -10.52
C ARG A 76 -11.17 -3.99 -10.22
N GLU A 77 -11.87 -2.97 -9.73
CA GLU A 77 -11.22 -1.72 -9.32
C GLU A 77 -10.29 -1.94 -8.13
N VAL A 78 -10.70 -2.77 -7.16
CA VAL A 78 -9.87 -3.17 -6.02
C VAL A 78 -8.60 -3.87 -6.49
N ASP A 79 -8.68 -4.79 -7.46
CA ASP A 79 -7.50 -5.46 -8.00
C ASP A 79 -6.54 -4.48 -8.71
N VAL A 80 -7.07 -3.51 -9.46
CA VAL A 80 -6.27 -2.48 -10.12
C VAL A 80 -5.60 -1.56 -9.09
N MET A 81 -6.34 -1.15 -8.06
CA MET A 81 -5.82 -0.38 -6.94
C MET A 81 -4.71 -1.16 -6.21
N LEU A 82 -4.93 -2.44 -5.91
CA LEU A 82 -3.94 -3.29 -5.26
C LEU A 82 -2.67 -3.45 -6.09
N GLY A 83 -2.80 -3.66 -7.41
CA GLY A 83 -1.66 -3.71 -8.31
C GLY A 83 -0.86 -2.41 -8.30
N PHE A 84 -1.55 -1.26 -8.26
CA PHE A 84 -0.91 0.04 -8.13
C PHE A 84 -0.18 0.21 -6.79
N LEU A 85 -0.85 -0.07 -5.66
CA LEU A 85 -0.26 0.04 -4.33
C LEU A 85 0.91 -0.94 -4.14
N HIS A 86 0.82 -2.12 -4.72
CA HIS A 86 1.91 -3.09 -4.74
C HIS A 86 3.14 -2.55 -5.48
N SER A 87 2.94 -1.89 -6.64
CA SER A 87 4.04 -1.28 -7.39
C SER A 87 4.76 -0.16 -6.62
N LEU A 88 4.09 0.45 -5.63
CA LEU A 88 4.66 1.45 -4.74
C LEU A 88 5.32 0.84 -3.49
N GLY A 89 5.20 -0.47 -3.27
CA GLY A 89 5.63 -1.13 -2.03
C GLY A 89 4.75 -0.83 -0.82
N ALA A 90 3.59 -0.20 -1.02
CA ALA A 90 2.66 0.16 0.06
C ALA A 90 1.91 -1.07 0.61
N VAL A 91 1.72 -2.10 -0.22
CA VAL A 91 1.13 -3.39 0.16
C VAL A 91 1.85 -4.52 -0.59
N LEU A 92 1.73 -5.76 -0.13
CA LEU A 92 2.06 -6.94 -0.94
C LEU A 92 0.78 -7.67 -1.33
N TRP A 93 0.53 -7.73 -2.63
CA TRP A 93 -0.59 -8.47 -3.19
C TRP A 93 -0.16 -9.09 -4.52
N PHE A 94 -0.55 -10.35 -4.73
CA PHE A 94 -0.18 -11.12 -5.92
C PHE A 94 -1.44 -11.65 -6.58
N ASP A 95 -1.58 -11.36 -7.87
CA ASP A 95 -2.69 -11.87 -8.70
C ASP A 95 -2.46 -13.35 -9.10
N LEU A 96 -2.33 -14.21 -8.08
CA LEU A 96 -2.10 -15.65 -8.22
C LEU A 96 -3.20 -16.41 -7.49
N PRO A 97 -3.72 -17.53 -8.03
CA PRO A 97 -4.90 -18.21 -7.47
C PRO A 97 -4.84 -18.52 -5.96
N ARG A 98 -3.65 -18.81 -5.43
CA ARG A 98 -3.45 -19.12 -4.00
C ARG A 98 -3.17 -17.91 -3.10
N LEU A 99 -2.76 -16.79 -3.69
CA LEU A 99 -2.32 -15.60 -2.95
C LEU A 99 -3.26 -14.41 -3.14
N ARG A 100 -4.17 -14.45 -4.13
CA ARG A 100 -5.09 -13.36 -4.44
C ARG A 100 -5.96 -12.96 -3.24
N GLU A 101 -6.27 -13.92 -2.38
CA GLU A 101 -7.06 -13.70 -1.16
C GLU A 101 -6.27 -13.07 -0.01
N LEU A 102 -4.94 -13.01 -0.08
CA LEU A 102 -4.09 -12.44 0.96
C LEU A 102 -3.57 -11.07 0.51
N VAL A 103 -3.89 -10.04 1.29
CA VAL A 103 -3.37 -8.68 1.12
C VAL A 103 -2.52 -8.35 2.35
N VAL A 104 -1.20 -8.30 2.19
CA VAL A 104 -0.31 -7.87 3.27
C VAL A 104 -0.26 -6.35 3.26
N ILE A 105 -0.60 -5.74 4.41
CA ILE A 105 -0.63 -4.29 4.55
C ILE A 105 0.61 -3.77 5.27
N ASP A 106 1.19 -4.56 6.18
CA ASP A 106 2.51 -4.29 6.75
C ASP A 106 3.57 -5.09 5.97
N THR A 107 4.24 -4.42 5.02
CA THR A 107 5.26 -5.07 4.18
C THR A 107 6.54 -5.40 4.95
N GLN A 108 6.84 -4.67 6.03
CA GLN A 108 8.01 -4.91 6.88
C GLN A 108 7.90 -6.25 7.61
N TRP A 109 6.69 -6.63 8.05
CA TRP A 109 6.46 -7.93 8.68
C TRP A 109 6.91 -9.12 7.81
N VAL A 110 6.64 -9.07 6.49
CA VAL A 110 7.09 -10.12 5.56
C VAL A 110 8.61 -10.09 5.38
N ILE A 111 9.19 -8.91 5.25
CA ILE A 111 10.65 -8.74 5.13
C ILE A 111 11.35 -9.31 6.36
N ASP A 112 10.83 -9.04 7.55
CA ASP A 112 11.37 -9.56 8.80
C ASP A 112 11.28 -11.09 8.87
N GLY A 113 10.13 -11.65 8.50
CA GLY A 113 9.92 -13.09 8.45
C GLY A 113 10.90 -13.80 7.51
N ILE A 114 11.02 -13.31 6.27
CA ILE A 114 11.95 -13.87 5.28
C ILE A 114 13.41 -13.70 5.74
N SER A 115 13.76 -12.53 6.28
CA SER A 115 15.11 -12.25 6.77
C SER A 115 15.53 -13.20 7.90
N ARG A 116 14.61 -13.57 8.80
CA ARG A 116 14.86 -14.56 9.86
C ARG A 116 15.12 -15.94 9.26
N ILE A 117 14.26 -16.39 8.34
CA ILE A 117 14.42 -17.69 7.67
C ILE A 117 15.78 -17.78 6.98
N ILE A 118 16.17 -16.76 6.21
CA ILE A 118 17.46 -16.74 5.50
C ILE A 118 18.64 -16.79 6.48
N ARG A 119 18.56 -16.06 7.61
CA ARG A 119 19.63 -16.06 8.63
C ARG A 119 19.75 -17.39 9.37
N GLU A 120 18.63 -18.09 9.55
CA GLU A 120 18.55 -19.36 10.28
C GLU A 120 18.78 -20.58 9.38
N PHE A 121 18.62 -20.44 8.06
CA PHE A 121 19.04 -21.42 7.06
C PHE A 121 20.57 -21.47 7.00
N LYS A 122 21.17 -22.27 7.89
CA LYS A 122 22.54 -22.76 7.79
C LYS A 122 22.58 -24.10 7.07
#